data_AF-A0A150PF19-F1
#
_entry.id   AF-A0A150PF19-F1
#
_cell.length_a   1.000
_cell.length_b   1.000
_cell.length_c   1.000
_cell.angle_alpha   90.00
_cell.angle_beta   90.00
_cell.angle_gamma   90.00
#
_symmetry.space_group_name_H-M   'P 1'
#
loop_
_entity.id
_entity.type
_entity.pdbx_description
1 polymer ?
#
loop_
_entity_poly.entity_id
_entity_poly.type
_entity_poly.pdbx_seq_one_letter_code
_entity_poly.pdbx_strand_id
1 'polypeptide(L)'
;MTTSAVTSSSAGVGGGDARSTCARYCELFEGRCGAVPAGCSANCDEWFDVAPACSELLVPYFECAIDALDQCHFFPVECERLLVQFSTCATDPDCAPLACAGEGNRTCDCEGSCQGVALSIECRPGGPGAVVCSCLVDGVEVFACEDRGPACSLAQDCCGPILDGRR
;
A
#
# COMPACT_ATOMS: atom_id res chain seq x y z
N MET A 1 29.40 23.81 -29.41
CA MET A 1 28.01 23.58 -29.00
C MET A 1 28.07 22.86 -27.67
N THR A 2 27.75 23.56 -26.59
CA THR A 2 27.88 23.07 -25.22
C THR A 2 26.52 22.51 -24.82
N THR A 3 26.40 21.19 -24.73
CA THR A 3 25.17 20.52 -24.29
C THR A 3 25.07 20.70 -22.78
N SER A 4 24.18 21.59 -22.35
CA SER A 4 23.82 21.75 -20.94
C SER A 4 23.19 20.45 -20.44
N ALA A 5 23.81 19.83 -19.44
CA ALA A 5 23.17 18.79 -18.65
C ALA A 5 22.00 19.43 -17.90
N VAL A 6 20.78 19.13 -18.31
CA VAL A 6 19.59 19.42 -17.51
C VAL A 6 19.57 18.38 -16.41
N THR A 7 20.14 18.73 -15.26
CA THR A 7 19.84 18.04 -14.00
C THR A 7 18.39 18.35 -13.69
N SER A 8 17.48 17.47 -14.08
CA SER A 8 16.11 17.50 -13.60
C SER A 8 16.13 17.14 -12.12
N SER A 9 16.36 18.14 -11.28
CA SER A 9 16.03 18.09 -9.86
C SER A 9 14.50 18.06 -9.77
N SER A 10 13.92 16.86 -9.71
CA SER A 10 12.54 16.71 -9.28
C SER A 10 12.45 17.18 -7.83
N ALA A 11 11.99 18.41 -7.67
CA ALA A 11 11.57 18.95 -6.39
C ALA A 11 10.47 18.04 -5.83
N GLY A 12 10.80 17.30 -4.77
CA GLY A 12 9.89 16.47 -4.02
C GLY A 12 8.78 17.33 -3.44
N VAL A 13 7.56 17.09 -3.91
CA VAL A 13 6.33 17.58 -3.29
C VAL A 13 6.17 16.84 -1.96
N GLY A 14 6.02 17.59 -0.87
CA GLY A 14 6.00 17.07 0.49
C GLY A 14 4.93 16.00 0.73
N GLY A 15 5.40 14.78 0.94
CA GLY A 15 4.78 13.75 1.78
C GLY A 15 5.83 13.40 2.82
N GLY A 16 5.48 13.43 4.11
CA GLY A 16 6.46 13.15 5.17
C GLY A 16 7.06 11.76 4.96
N ASP A 17 8.39 11.68 4.90
CA ASP A 17 9.09 10.41 4.71
C ASP A 17 8.57 9.39 5.73
N ALA A 18 8.33 8.14 5.34
CA ALA A 18 7.76 7.11 6.22
C ALA A 18 8.47 6.99 7.58
N ARG A 19 9.78 7.28 7.61
CA ARG A 19 10.61 7.46 8.83
C ARG A 19 10.06 8.52 9.78
N SER A 20 9.71 9.69 9.27
CA SER A 20 9.13 10.78 10.06
C SER A 20 7.76 10.42 10.64
N THR A 21 6.95 9.67 9.89
CA THR A 21 5.63 9.19 10.34
C THR A 21 5.77 8.13 11.43
N CYS A 22 6.73 7.22 11.30
CA CYS A 22 7.05 6.22 12.32
C CYS A 22 7.53 6.88 13.63
N ALA A 23 8.47 7.82 13.54
CA ALA A 23 8.95 8.57 14.70
C ALA A 23 7.81 9.34 15.39
N ARG A 24 6.92 9.97 14.61
CA ARG A 24 5.71 10.64 15.12
C ARG A 24 4.79 9.65 15.86
N TYR A 25 4.58 8.46 15.33
CA TYR A 25 3.80 7.43 15.99
C TYR A 25 4.39 7.05 17.35
N CYS A 26 5.70 6.82 17.43
CA CYS A 26 6.40 6.52 18.68
C CYS A 26 6.21 7.62 19.74
N GLU A 27 6.42 8.89 19.36
CA GLU A 27 6.26 10.03 20.27
C GLU A 27 4.82 10.17 20.78
N LEU A 28 3.83 10.02 19.88
CA LEU A 28 2.41 10.10 20.24
C LEU A 28 1.98 8.93 21.13
N PHE A 29 2.45 7.72 20.85
CA PHE A 29 2.19 6.57 21.70
C PHE A 29 2.79 6.78 23.09
N GLU A 30 4.04 7.26 23.18
CA GLU A 30 4.69 7.52 24.47
C GLU A 30 3.91 8.55 25.30
N GLY A 31 3.51 9.65 24.66
CA GLY A 31 2.78 10.72 25.32
C GLY A 31 1.35 10.33 25.75
N ARG A 32 0.68 9.42 25.03
CA ARG A 32 -0.73 9.08 25.27
C ARG A 32 -0.91 7.79 26.05
N CYS A 33 -0.08 6.79 25.80
CA CYS A 33 -0.24 5.42 26.29
C CYS A 33 0.88 4.98 27.26
N GLY A 34 1.91 5.81 27.45
CA GLY A 34 3.04 5.52 28.34
C GLY A 34 4.16 4.79 27.62
N ALA A 35 4.97 4.02 28.35
CA ALA A 35 6.22 3.48 27.81
C ALA A 35 6.02 2.71 26.49
N VAL A 36 6.67 3.21 25.43
CA VAL A 36 6.81 2.49 24.16
C VAL A 36 7.73 1.27 24.33
N PRO A 37 7.58 0.24 23.49
CA PRO A 37 8.58 -0.81 23.36
C PRO A 37 9.96 -0.20 23.16
N ALA A 38 10.94 -0.70 23.92
CA ALA A 38 12.32 -0.20 23.84
C ALA A 38 12.81 -0.27 22.39
N GLY A 39 13.24 0.87 21.86
CA GLY A 39 13.70 0.96 20.48
C GLY A 39 12.61 1.20 19.45
N CYS A 40 11.41 1.70 19.79
CA CYS A 40 10.39 2.09 18.80
C CYS A 40 11.00 2.93 17.65
N SER A 41 11.72 3.99 17.98
CA SER A 41 12.39 4.86 17.01
C SER A 41 13.54 4.17 16.27
N ALA A 42 14.25 3.25 16.92
CA ALA A 42 15.34 2.48 16.30
C ALA A 42 14.81 1.39 15.35
N ASN A 43 13.66 0.79 15.68
CA ASN A 43 12.97 -0.19 14.86
C ASN A 43 12.36 0.47 13.62
N CYS A 44 11.97 1.74 13.69
CA CYS A 44 11.62 2.51 12.50
C CYS A 44 12.74 2.38 11.47
N ASP A 45 13.98 2.75 11.82
CA ASP A 45 15.11 2.70 10.88
C ASP A 45 15.37 1.27 10.36
N GLU A 46 15.31 0.26 11.24
CA GLU A 46 15.52 -1.14 10.84
C GLU A 46 14.47 -1.61 9.81
N TRP A 47 13.19 -1.25 9.99
CA TRP A 47 12.12 -1.62 9.07
C TRP A 47 12.31 -0.98 7.69
N PHE A 48 12.82 0.25 7.65
CA PHE A 48 13.11 0.95 6.39
C PHE A 48 14.38 0.45 5.71
N ASP A 49 15.34 -0.08 6.45
CA ASP A 49 16.57 -0.63 5.90
C ASP A 49 16.40 -2.06 5.35
N VAL A 50 15.43 -2.84 5.89
CA VAL A 50 15.10 -4.19 5.41
C VAL A 50 14.47 -4.17 4.01
N ALA A 51 13.57 -3.22 3.75
CA ALA A 51 12.85 -3.14 2.48
C ALA A 51 12.64 -1.68 2.03
N PRO A 52 13.71 -0.97 1.61
CA PRO A 52 13.64 0.45 1.26
C PRO A 52 12.74 0.73 0.05
N ALA A 53 12.52 -0.26 -0.82
CA ALA A 53 11.60 -0.15 -1.96
C ALA A 53 10.12 -0.21 -1.56
N CYS A 54 9.83 -0.44 -0.28
CA CYS A 54 8.48 -0.59 0.25
C CYS A 54 8.22 0.19 1.52
N SER A 55 9.12 1.11 1.83
CA SER A 55 8.98 2.03 2.95
C SER A 55 7.70 2.86 2.87
N GLU A 56 7.25 3.21 1.68
CA GLU A 56 6.04 4.04 1.49
C GLU A 56 4.77 3.32 1.95
N LEU A 57 4.74 1.98 1.92
CA LEU A 57 3.62 1.17 2.41
C LEU A 57 3.44 1.24 3.93
N LEU A 58 4.49 1.64 4.66
CA LEU A 58 4.40 1.83 6.10
C LEU A 58 3.76 3.17 6.48
N VAL A 59 3.72 4.16 5.58
CA VAL A 59 3.05 5.45 5.84
C VAL A 59 1.57 5.25 6.22
N PRO A 60 0.72 4.58 5.40
CA PRO A 60 -0.68 4.38 5.75
C PRO A 60 -0.83 3.50 6.99
N TYR A 61 0.07 2.55 7.23
CA TYR A 61 0.07 1.75 8.46
C TYR A 61 0.25 2.65 9.70
N PHE A 62 1.26 3.53 9.70
CA PHE A 62 1.50 4.43 10.83
C PHE A 62 0.41 5.49 10.98
N GLU A 63 -0.19 5.98 9.89
CA GLU A 63 -1.34 6.89 9.97
C GLU A 63 -2.56 6.20 10.61
N CYS A 64 -2.88 4.98 10.17
CA CYS A 64 -3.91 4.16 10.80
C CYS A 64 -3.61 3.92 12.29
N ALA A 65 -2.35 3.61 12.62
CA ALA A 65 -1.96 3.33 14.00
C ALA A 65 -2.04 4.57 14.90
N ILE A 66 -1.79 5.77 14.36
CA ILE A 66 -1.98 7.05 15.05
C ILE A 66 -3.46 7.28 15.35
N ASP A 67 -4.35 7.03 14.38
CA ASP A 67 -5.79 7.18 14.58
C ASP A 67 -6.35 6.16 15.58
N ALA A 68 -5.74 4.98 15.67
CA ALA A 68 -6.09 3.92 16.61
C ALA A 68 -5.47 4.05 18.02
N LEU A 69 -4.71 5.13 18.30
CA LEU A 69 -3.99 5.30 19.57
C LEU A 69 -4.88 5.28 20.83
N ASP A 70 -6.18 5.54 20.70
CA ASP A 70 -7.12 5.50 21.81
C ASP A 70 -7.22 4.13 22.50
N GLN A 71 -6.81 3.06 21.80
CA GLN A 71 -6.83 1.71 22.35
C GLN A 71 -5.51 1.32 23.03
N CYS A 72 -4.46 2.15 22.90
CA CYS A 72 -3.12 1.88 23.43
C CYS A 72 -2.55 0.51 23.07
N HIS A 73 -2.91 0.00 21.90
CA HIS A 73 -2.29 -1.15 21.27
C HIS A 73 -1.17 -0.68 20.35
N PHE A 74 0.05 -1.16 20.59
CA PHE A 74 1.22 -0.78 19.80
C PHE A 74 1.18 -1.35 18.37
N PHE A 75 0.44 -2.43 18.16
CA PHE A 75 0.12 -3.00 16.85
C PHE A 75 -1.42 -3.13 16.75
N PRO A 76 -2.13 -2.11 16.27
CA PRO A 76 -3.58 -2.15 16.17
C PRO A 76 -4.03 -3.18 15.12
N VAL A 77 -4.97 -4.04 15.50
CA VAL A 77 -5.45 -5.16 14.65
C VAL A 77 -6.16 -4.63 13.41
N GLU A 78 -6.85 -3.50 13.53
CA GLU A 78 -7.48 -2.79 12.41
C GLU A 78 -6.50 -2.31 11.34
N CYS A 79 -5.22 -2.12 11.70
CA CYS A 79 -4.15 -1.71 10.81
C CYS A 79 -3.30 -2.89 10.31
N GLU A 80 -3.52 -4.10 10.82
CA GLU A 80 -2.73 -5.31 10.50
C GLU A 80 -2.66 -5.57 9.00
N ARG A 81 -3.75 -5.29 8.26
CA ARG A 81 -3.79 -5.40 6.80
C ARG A 81 -2.69 -4.59 6.09
N LEU A 82 -2.40 -3.39 6.59
CA LEU A 82 -1.38 -2.51 6.01
C LEU A 82 0.03 -2.99 6.34
N LEU A 83 0.19 -3.61 7.51
CA LEU A 83 1.45 -4.27 7.89
C LEU A 83 1.71 -5.53 7.04
N VAL A 84 0.64 -6.28 6.71
CA VAL A 84 0.73 -7.43 5.79
C VAL A 84 1.23 -6.97 4.42
N GLN A 85 0.72 -5.87 3.86
CA GLN A 85 1.19 -5.32 2.58
C GLN A 85 2.69 -5.01 2.58
N PHE A 86 3.20 -4.38 3.63
CA PHE A 86 4.64 -4.16 3.80
C PHE A 86 5.41 -5.49 3.89
N SER A 87 4.95 -6.44 4.70
CA SER A 87 5.64 -7.72 4.90
C SER A 87 5.71 -8.56 3.62
N THR A 88 4.65 -8.53 2.81
CA THR A 88 4.58 -9.18 1.50
C THR A 88 5.60 -8.57 0.55
N CYS A 89 5.69 -7.24 0.50
CA CYS A 89 6.75 -6.61 -0.26
C CYS A 89 8.15 -7.02 0.21
N ALA A 90 8.41 -6.86 1.51
CA ALA A 90 9.74 -7.00 2.09
C ALA A 90 10.30 -8.41 1.84
N THR A 91 9.41 -9.39 1.66
CA THR A 91 9.77 -10.78 1.37
C THR A 91 10.09 -11.01 -0.09
N ASP A 92 9.50 -10.27 -1.04
CA ASP A 92 9.78 -10.46 -2.48
C ASP A 92 9.47 -9.22 -3.33
N PRO A 93 10.51 -8.43 -3.65
CA PRO A 93 10.37 -7.21 -4.42
C PRO A 93 10.14 -7.49 -5.91
N ASP A 94 10.00 -8.74 -6.38
CA ASP A 94 9.95 -9.12 -7.80
C ASP A 94 8.55 -9.35 -8.41
N CYS A 95 7.45 -9.14 -7.67
CA CYS A 95 6.10 -9.42 -8.18
C CYS A 95 5.70 -8.53 -9.36
N ALA A 96 5.54 -9.16 -10.54
CA ALA A 96 5.26 -8.47 -11.79
C ALA A 96 3.91 -7.73 -11.74
N PRO A 97 3.79 -6.56 -12.40
CA PRO A 97 2.52 -5.86 -12.50
C PRO A 97 1.49 -6.73 -13.22
N LEU A 98 0.22 -6.64 -12.78
CA LEU A 98 -0.87 -7.42 -13.35
C LEU A 98 -1.12 -7.00 -14.80
N ALA A 99 -1.31 -7.98 -15.67
CA ALA A 99 -1.75 -7.74 -17.03
C ALA A 99 -3.27 -7.53 -17.02
N CYS A 100 -3.70 -6.29 -17.23
CA CYS A 100 -5.11 -5.92 -17.28
C CYS A 100 -5.61 -5.89 -18.73
N ALA A 101 -6.76 -6.52 -18.97
CA ALA A 101 -7.53 -6.42 -20.20
C ALA A 101 -8.97 -6.01 -19.87
N GLY A 102 -9.63 -5.27 -20.75
CA GLY A 102 -11.02 -4.88 -20.52
C GLY A 102 -11.77 -4.61 -21.82
N GLU A 103 -12.97 -5.15 -21.93
CA GLU A 103 -13.92 -4.84 -23.01
C GLU A 103 -14.72 -3.56 -22.66
N GLY A 104 -14.05 -2.41 -22.73
CA GLY A 104 -14.65 -1.09 -22.56
C GLY A 104 -14.48 -0.46 -21.17
N ASN A 105 -15.12 0.69 -20.95
CA ASN A 105 -14.83 1.53 -19.77
C ASN A 105 -15.32 0.99 -18.42
N ARG A 106 -16.07 -0.13 -18.39
CA ARG A 106 -16.81 -0.59 -17.20
C ARG A 106 -16.57 -2.05 -16.82
N THR A 107 -15.72 -2.75 -17.55
CA THR A 107 -15.26 -4.09 -17.20
C THR A 107 -13.74 -4.12 -17.29
N CYS A 108 -13.12 -4.84 -16.37
CA CYS A 108 -11.68 -5.08 -16.42
C CYS A 108 -11.37 -6.39 -15.73
N ASP A 109 -10.49 -7.15 -16.34
CA ASP A 109 -9.97 -8.41 -15.84
C ASP A 109 -8.44 -8.24 -15.81
N CYS A 110 -7.88 -8.25 -14.62
CA CYS A 110 -6.44 -8.22 -14.43
C CYS A 110 -5.98 -9.56 -13.89
N GLU A 111 -4.94 -10.13 -14.48
CA GLU A 111 -4.37 -11.39 -14.03
C GLU A 111 -2.86 -11.28 -13.89
N GLY A 112 -2.33 -12.03 -12.94
CA GLY A 112 -0.90 -12.20 -12.75
C GLY A 112 -0.61 -13.23 -11.68
N SER A 113 0.66 -13.31 -11.32
CA SER A 113 1.11 -14.23 -10.28
C SER A 113 2.26 -13.61 -9.51
N CYS A 114 2.23 -13.78 -8.19
CA CYS A 114 3.27 -13.34 -7.27
C CYS A 114 3.68 -14.58 -6.46
N GLN A 115 4.95 -15.00 -6.56
CA GLN A 115 5.47 -16.17 -5.84
C GLN A 115 4.68 -17.49 -6.05
N GLY A 116 4.05 -17.67 -7.21
CA GLY A 116 3.23 -18.86 -7.49
C GLY A 116 1.80 -18.80 -6.93
N VAL A 117 1.43 -17.71 -6.26
CA VAL A 117 0.05 -17.37 -5.90
C VAL A 117 -0.61 -16.68 -7.08
N ALA A 118 -1.78 -17.18 -7.50
CA ALA A 118 -2.52 -16.58 -8.59
C ALA A 118 -3.25 -15.32 -8.07
N LEU A 119 -3.04 -14.20 -8.77
CA LEU A 119 -3.69 -12.94 -8.45
C LEU A 119 -4.62 -12.60 -9.59
N SER A 120 -5.89 -12.31 -9.28
CA SER A 120 -6.82 -11.79 -10.27
C SER A 120 -7.68 -10.66 -9.73
N ILE A 121 -8.09 -9.76 -10.61
CA ILE A 121 -9.02 -8.69 -10.31
C ILE A 121 -10.13 -8.75 -11.33
N GLU A 122 -11.36 -8.79 -10.85
CA GLU A 122 -12.56 -8.79 -11.67
C GLU A 122 -13.38 -7.54 -11.38
N CYS A 123 -13.45 -6.63 -12.35
CA CYS A 123 -14.24 -5.41 -12.27
C CYS A 123 -15.49 -5.52 -13.14
N ARG A 124 -16.64 -5.25 -12.52
CA ARG A 124 -17.95 -5.32 -13.15
C ARG A 124 -18.81 -4.09 -12.84
N PRO A 125 -19.81 -3.77 -13.67
CA PRO A 125 -20.76 -2.70 -13.36
C PRO A 125 -21.58 -3.03 -12.10
N GLY A 126 -21.55 -2.16 -11.08
CA GLY A 126 -22.31 -2.33 -9.84
C GLY A 126 -23.64 -1.56 -9.79
N GLY A 127 -23.69 -0.41 -10.48
CA GLY A 127 -24.85 0.48 -10.49
C GLY A 127 -24.71 1.59 -11.54
N PRO A 128 -25.60 2.61 -11.55
CA PRO A 128 -25.55 3.69 -12.51
C PRO A 128 -24.23 4.48 -12.43
N GLY A 129 -23.29 4.14 -13.32
CA GLY A 129 -21.97 4.75 -13.39
C GLY A 129 -20.95 4.24 -12.37
N ALA A 130 -21.30 3.24 -11.56
CA ALA A 130 -20.40 2.61 -10.59
C ALA A 130 -19.80 1.32 -11.14
N VAL A 131 -18.56 1.05 -10.78
CA VAL A 131 -17.79 -0.16 -11.05
C VAL A 131 -17.41 -0.77 -9.71
N VAL A 132 -17.64 -2.07 -9.57
CA VAL A 132 -17.23 -2.88 -8.42
C VAL A 132 -16.09 -3.77 -8.86
N CYS A 133 -14.95 -3.69 -8.18
CA CYS A 133 -13.80 -4.55 -8.42
C CYS A 133 -13.60 -5.50 -7.25
N SER A 134 -13.50 -6.79 -7.56
CA SER A 134 -13.18 -7.87 -6.63
C SER A 134 -11.72 -8.26 -6.82
N CYS A 135 -10.93 -8.24 -5.75
CA CYS A 135 -9.54 -8.69 -5.74
C CYS A 135 -9.50 -10.14 -5.22
N LEU A 136 -8.96 -11.05 -6.02
CA LEU A 136 -8.88 -12.47 -5.73
C LEU A 136 -7.44 -12.93 -5.58
N VAL A 137 -7.22 -13.80 -4.61
CA VAL A 137 -5.96 -14.49 -4.34
C VAL A 137 -6.25 -15.98 -4.37
N ASP A 138 -5.58 -16.71 -5.27
CA ASP A 138 -5.88 -18.12 -5.60
C ASP A 138 -7.37 -18.37 -5.87
N GLY A 139 -8.03 -17.41 -6.54
CA GLY A 139 -9.45 -17.48 -6.89
C GLY A 139 -10.41 -17.23 -5.73
N VAL A 140 -9.91 -16.85 -4.55
CA VAL A 140 -10.73 -16.46 -3.40
C VAL A 140 -10.76 -14.95 -3.30
N GLU A 141 -11.97 -14.36 -3.27
CA GLU A 141 -12.13 -12.92 -3.05
C GLU A 141 -11.67 -12.55 -1.63
N VAL A 142 -10.64 -11.72 -1.55
CA VAL A 142 -10.08 -11.22 -0.28
C VAL A 142 -10.50 -9.78 0.00
N PHE A 143 -10.86 -9.04 -1.05
CA PHE A 143 -11.25 -7.64 -0.96
C PHE A 143 -12.14 -7.25 -2.14
N ALA A 144 -12.99 -6.24 -1.92
CA ALA A 144 -13.73 -5.60 -2.99
C ALA A 144 -13.85 -4.10 -2.72
N CYS A 145 -13.93 -3.31 -3.78
CA CYS A 145 -14.18 -1.88 -3.74
C CYS A 145 -15.19 -1.47 -4.80
N GLU A 146 -15.83 -0.33 -4.58
CA GLU A 146 -16.75 0.27 -5.53
C GLU A 146 -16.39 1.75 -5.72
N ASP A 147 -16.24 2.16 -6.98
CA ASP A 147 -16.06 3.58 -7.32
C ASP A 147 -16.58 3.87 -8.73
N ARG A 148 -16.45 5.12 -9.17
CA ARG A 148 -16.82 5.60 -10.50
C ARG A 148 -15.56 5.85 -11.31
N GLY A 149 -15.58 5.39 -12.56
CA GLY A 149 -14.48 5.67 -13.49
C GLY A 149 -14.20 4.49 -14.40
N PRO A 150 -13.04 4.54 -15.11
CA PRO A 150 -12.58 3.44 -15.93
C PRO A 150 -12.25 2.23 -15.06
N ALA A 151 -12.84 1.08 -15.37
CA ALA A 151 -12.70 -0.13 -14.58
C ALA A 151 -11.24 -0.58 -14.39
N CYS A 152 -10.39 -0.51 -15.40
CA CYS A 152 -8.99 -0.95 -15.26
C CYS A 152 -8.11 0.00 -14.43
N SER A 153 -8.41 1.31 -14.44
CA SER A 153 -7.75 2.24 -13.53
C SER A 153 -8.15 1.93 -12.10
N LEU A 154 -9.46 1.72 -11.86
CA LEU A 154 -9.97 1.33 -10.55
C LEU A 154 -9.39 -0.01 -10.08
N ALA A 155 -9.26 -0.99 -10.97
CA ALA A 155 -8.63 -2.28 -10.67
C ALA A 155 -7.22 -2.10 -10.09
N GLN A 156 -6.40 -1.28 -10.75
CA GLN A 156 -5.04 -0.98 -10.32
C GLN A 156 -5.01 -0.13 -9.05
N ASP A 157 -5.88 0.86 -8.89
CA ASP A 157 -5.84 1.72 -7.69
C ASP A 157 -6.38 1.01 -6.44
N CYS A 158 -7.34 0.09 -6.62
CA CYS A 158 -8.02 -0.59 -5.53
C CYS A 158 -7.32 -1.87 -5.10
N CYS A 159 -6.97 -2.71 -6.07
CA CYS A 159 -6.33 -3.99 -5.80
C CYS A 159 -4.82 -3.87 -5.95
N GLY A 160 -4.31 -2.88 -6.71
CA GLY A 160 -2.88 -2.60 -6.80
C GLY A 160 -2.26 -2.52 -5.42
N PRO A 161 -2.66 -1.69 -4.45
CA PRO A 161 -2.02 -1.66 -3.12
C PRO A 161 -2.04 -2.99 -2.33
N ILE A 162 -2.96 -3.90 -2.63
CA ILE A 162 -3.01 -5.25 -2.02
C ILE A 162 -1.99 -6.20 -2.71
N LEU A 163 -1.66 -5.92 -3.97
CA LEU A 163 -0.85 -6.73 -4.88
C LEU A 163 0.54 -6.09 -5.15
N ASP A 164 0.63 -4.78 -4.95
CA ASP A 164 1.74 -3.84 -4.87
C ASP A 164 2.02 -3.61 -3.38
N GLY A 165 2.43 -4.69 -2.73
CA GLY A 165 3.62 -4.59 -1.89
C GLY A 165 4.82 -4.08 -2.73
N ARG A 166 4.72 -2.95 -3.44
CA ARG A 166 5.65 -2.47 -4.46
C ARG A 166 5.29 -1.02 -4.78
N ARG A 167 5.77 -0.07 -3.98
CA ARG A 167 6.18 1.27 -4.40
C ARG A 167 6.80 2.01 -3.23
#